data_AF-A0A090EBS4-F1
#
_entry.id   AF-A0A090EBS4-F1
#
_cell.length_a   1.000
_cell.length_b   1.000
_cell.length_c   1.000
_cell.angle_alpha   90.00
_cell.angle_beta   90.00
_cell.angle_gamma   90.00
#
_symmetry.space_group_name_H-M   'P 1'
#
loop_
_entity.id
_entity.type
_entity.pdbx_description
1 polymer ?
#
loop_
_entity_poly.entity_id
_entity_poly.type
_entity_poly.pdbx_seq_one_letter_code
_entity_poly.pdbx_strand_id
1 'polypeptide(L)'
;MRSAPVGPLELLGVGYRTEAFDRSSYYRRLPACDNPRARFIFEGITESIIGEFGVLGGAAGLELDVAEQGLGTPRHALVVAASEGHSSSYMRGMSGSEFFTALWNDAPREPIRADMTFFETPAGGAVFSVGSIAWGSCLPHAHYANNVARISDNVLRRFRDPRPFQMPD
;
A
#
# COMPACT_ATOMS: atom_id res chain seq x y z
N MET A 1 -2.70 33.84 -2.14
CA MET A 1 -2.19 32.78 -3.05
C MET A 1 -2.91 31.49 -2.69
N ARG A 2 -3.59 30.84 -3.65
CA ARG A 2 -4.01 29.43 -3.45
C ARG A 2 -2.76 28.59 -3.63
N SER A 3 -2.44 27.72 -2.68
CA SER A 3 -1.41 26.70 -2.85
C SER A 3 -1.77 25.83 -4.07
N ALA A 4 -0.76 25.29 -4.75
CA ALA A 4 -0.99 24.26 -5.76
C ALA A 4 -1.84 23.12 -5.14
N PRO A 5 -2.70 22.45 -5.93
CA PRO A 5 -3.46 21.32 -5.42
C PRO A 5 -2.51 20.24 -4.89
N VAL A 6 -2.77 19.78 -3.66
CA VAL A 6 -2.01 18.70 -3.03
C VAL A 6 -2.33 17.40 -3.77
N GLY A 7 -1.30 16.74 -4.30
CA GLY A 7 -1.44 15.47 -5.03
C GLY A 7 -1.68 14.27 -4.10
N PRO A 8 -2.09 13.12 -4.64
CA PRO A 8 -2.32 11.90 -3.86
C PRO A 8 -1.07 11.45 -3.10
N LEU A 9 0.12 11.59 -3.69
CA LEU A 9 1.38 11.25 -3.04
C LEU A 9 1.62 12.06 -1.75
N GLU A 10 1.36 13.37 -1.78
CA GLU A 10 1.52 14.25 -0.62
C GLU A 10 0.44 14.00 0.45
N LEU A 11 -0.81 13.74 0.02
CA LEU A 11 -1.95 13.61 0.93
C LEU A 11 -2.11 12.20 1.52
N LEU A 12 -1.90 11.17 0.70
CA LEU A 12 -2.20 9.77 0.99
C LEU A 12 -0.93 8.91 1.08
N GLY A 13 0.24 9.45 0.74
CA GLY A 13 1.52 8.74 0.76
C GLY A 13 1.75 7.79 -0.42
N VAL A 14 0.72 7.53 -1.23
CA VAL A 14 0.77 6.69 -2.43
C VAL A 14 0.02 7.36 -3.57
N GLY A 15 0.36 7.02 -4.81
CA GLY A 15 -0.35 7.49 -5.99
C GLY A 15 -0.40 6.43 -7.09
N TYR A 16 -1.36 6.60 -7.99
CA TYR A 16 -1.62 5.68 -9.11
C TYR A 16 -0.35 5.28 -9.85
N ARG A 17 -0.19 3.96 -10.02
CA ARG A 17 0.90 3.38 -10.80
C ARG A 17 0.41 2.62 -12.02
N THR A 18 -0.59 1.76 -11.86
CA THR A 18 -1.11 0.89 -12.92
C THR A 18 -2.38 0.15 -12.50
N GLU A 19 -3.12 -0.36 -13.48
CA GLU A 19 -4.34 -1.15 -13.34
C GLU A 19 -4.30 -2.39 -14.25
N ALA A 20 -4.96 -3.46 -13.79
CA ALA A 20 -5.28 -4.63 -14.59
C ALA A 20 -6.40 -5.43 -13.92
N PHE A 21 -7.17 -6.16 -14.74
CA PHE A 21 -8.43 -6.79 -14.34
C PHE A 21 -8.43 -8.31 -14.51
N ASP A 22 -7.26 -8.93 -14.67
CA ASP A 22 -7.13 -10.37 -14.89
C ASP A 22 -7.03 -11.17 -13.59
N ARG A 23 -6.17 -10.76 -12.63
CA ARG A 23 -6.07 -11.38 -11.31
C ARG A 23 -5.55 -10.41 -10.26
N SER A 24 -6.00 -10.55 -9.02
CA SER A 24 -5.36 -9.91 -7.86
C SER A 24 -4.32 -10.84 -7.23
N SER A 25 -3.44 -10.26 -6.43
CA SER A 25 -2.35 -10.91 -5.70
C SER A 25 -2.34 -10.46 -4.23
N TYR A 26 -1.24 -10.68 -3.52
CA TYR A 26 -1.09 -10.44 -2.08
C TYR A 26 0.00 -9.41 -1.76
N TYR A 27 0.09 -9.02 -0.49
CA TYR A 27 1.21 -8.24 0.05
C TYR A 27 2.20 -9.13 0.80
N ARG A 28 3.48 -8.76 0.74
CA ARG A 28 4.54 -9.26 1.60
C ARG A 28 4.94 -8.17 2.60
N ARG A 29 5.01 -8.53 3.87
CA ARG A 29 5.54 -7.65 4.93
C ARG A 29 6.98 -7.25 4.64
N LEU A 30 7.28 -5.97 4.84
CA LEU A 30 8.64 -5.44 4.77
C LEU A 30 9.21 -5.24 6.19
N PRO A 31 10.54 -5.10 6.35
CA PRO A 31 11.17 -4.85 7.66
C PRO A 31 10.59 -3.64 8.41
N ALA A 32 10.06 -2.65 7.70
CA ALA A 32 9.42 -1.49 8.31
C ALA A 32 8.14 -1.85 9.11
N CYS A 33 7.56 -3.04 8.94
CA CYS A 33 6.50 -3.58 9.81
C CYS A 33 6.90 -3.56 11.29
N ASP A 34 8.17 -3.83 11.59
CA ASP A 34 8.65 -3.97 12.96
C ASP A 34 9.10 -2.62 13.56
N ASN A 35 9.00 -1.54 12.77
CA ASN A 35 9.25 -0.18 13.27
C ASN A 35 8.26 0.12 14.42
N PRO A 36 8.72 0.61 15.58
CA PRO A 36 7.85 0.94 16.71
C PRO A 36 6.68 1.86 16.38
N ARG A 37 6.83 2.72 15.35
CA ARG A 37 5.80 3.63 14.85
C ARG A 37 4.64 2.90 14.17
N ALA A 38 4.92 1.79 13.48
CA ALA A 38 3.97 1.08 12.62
C ALA A 38 3.60 -0.32 13.13
N ARG A 39 4.33 -0.89 14.10
CA ARG A 39 4.12 -2.27 14.57
C ARG A 39 2.69 -2.59 15.02
N PHE A 40 1.94 -1.60 15.48
CA PHE A 40 0.54 -1.76 15.88
C PHE A 40 -0.34 -2.27 14.72
N ILE A 41 0.01 -1.93 13.47
CA ILE A 41 -0.73 -2.36 12.27
C ILE A 41 -0.77 -3.89 12.19
N PHE A 42 0.30 -4.56 12.61
CA PHE A 42 0.49 -6.01 12.48
C PHE A 42 0.33 -6.77 13.80
N GLU A 43 -0.24 -6.14 14.84
CA GLU A 43 -0.47 -6.80 16.12
C GLU A 43 -1.33 -8.06 15.94
N GLY A 44 -0.85 -9.18 16.47
CA GLY A 44 -1.50 -10.49 16.33
C GLY A 44 -1.39 -11.12 14.94
N ILE A 45 -0.49 -10.64 14.07
CA ILE A 45 -0.25 -11.22 12.73
C ILE A 45 1.17 -11.78 12.68
N THR A 46 1.28 -13.08 12.49
CA THR A 46 2.56 -13.80 12.39
C THR A 46 2.96 -14.09 10.95
N GLU A 47 1.97 -14.05 10.05
CA GLU A 47 2.10 -14.35 8.64
C GLU A 47 2.93 -13.27 7.94
N SER A 48 3.82 -13.69 7.04
CA SER A 48 4.57 -12.79 6.18
C SER A 48 3.77 -12.33 4.95
N ILE A 49 2.76 -13.12 4.56
CA ILE A 49 1.86 -12.87 3.43
C ILE A 49 0.53 -12.33 3.95
N ILE A 50 0.01 -11.30 3.29
CA ILE A 50 -1.24 -10.63 3.64
C ILE A 50 -2.18 -10.68 2.44
N GLY A 51 -3.37 -11.24 2.67
CA GLY A 51 -4.44 -11.20 1.67
C GLY A 51 -4.20 -12.06 0.42
N GLU A 52 -3.63 -13.26 0.55
CA GLU A 52 -3.62 -14.27 -0.54
C GLU A 52 -4.92 -15.09 -0.54
N PHE A 53 -6.06 -14.39 -0.54
CA PHE A 53 -7.40 -14.98 -0.47
C PHE A 53 -8.45 -13.96 -0.93
N GLY A 54 -9.74 -14.26 -0.77
CA GLY A 54 -10.83 -13.33 -1.10
C GLY A 54 -11.44 -13.56 -2.47
N VAL A 55 -12.54 -12.86 -2.75
CA VAL A 55 -13.37 -13.10 -3.96
C VAL A 55 -12.66 -12.71 -5.26
N LEU A 56 -11.66 -11.83 -5.20
CA LEU A 56 -10.83 -11.44 -6.35
C LEU A 56 -9.49 -12.18 -6.40
N GLY A 57 -9.29 -13.19 -5.56
CA GLY A 57 -8.06 -13.98 -5.48
C GLY A 57 -6.91 -13.34 -4.70
N GLY A 58 -7.05 -12.09 -4.26
CA GLY A 58 -6.07 -11.45 -3.40
C GLY A 58 -6.41 -10.00 -3.03
N ALA A 59 -5.66 -9.43 -2.07
CA ALA A 59 -5.86 -8.08 -1.55
C ALA A 59 -5.20 -6.97 -2.38
N ALA A 60 -4.30 -7.30 -3.31
CA ALA A 60 -3.57 -6.37 -4.17
C ALA A 60 -3.94 -6.60 -5.63
N GLY A 61 -4.77 -5.75 -6.22
CA GLY A 61 -5.15 -5.83 -7.62
C GLY A 61 -6.21 -4.83 -8.01
N LEU A 62 -6.74 -5.00 -9.23
CA LEU A 62 -7.53 -4.02 -9.98
C LEU A 62 -6.76 -2.74 -10.31
N GLU A 63 -6.31 -1.99 -9.29
CA GLU A 63 -5.45 -0.81 -9.39
C GLU A 63 -4.40 -0.86 -8.27
N LEU A 64 -3.19 -0.38 -8.57
CA LEU A 64 -2.04 -0.38 -7.68
C LEU A 64 -1.48 1.05 -7.56
N ASP A 65 -1.33 1.51 -6.31
CA ASP A 65 -0.68 2.78 -5.98
C ASP A 65 0.69 2.55 -5.34
N VAL A 66 1.67 3.38 -5.68
CA VAL A 66 3.05 3.27 -5.19
C VAL A 66 3.45 4.50 -4.39
N ALA A 67 4.33 4.31 -3.41
CA ALA A 67 4.97 5.40 -2.69
C ALA A 67 6.13 5.96 -3.52
N GLU A 68 6.22 7.28 -3.68
CA GLU A 68 7.29 7.90 -4.44
C GLU A 68 7.74 9.23 -3.80
N GLN A 69 8.78 9.15 -2.97
CA GLN A 69 9.29 10.30 -2.21
C GLN A 69 9.78 11.44 -3.10
N GLY A 70 10.30 11.12 -4.29
CA GLY A 70 10.74 12.12 -5.27
C GLY A 70 9.59 12.93 -5.89
N LEU A 71 8.36 12.41 -5.81
CA LEU A 71 7.17 12.98 -6.44
C LEU A 71 6.10 13.47 -5.42
N GLY A 72 6.38 13.36 -4.12
CA GLY A 72 5.56 14.01 -3.09
C GLY A 72 5.26 13.16 -1.86
N THR A 73 5.54 11.84 -1.86
CA THR A 73 5.33 11.03 -0.64
C THR A 73 6.17 11.59 0.51
N PRO A 74 5.59 11.80 1.72
CA PRO A 74 6.34 12.33 2.86
C PRO A 74 7.61 11.53 3.15
N ARG A 75 8.74 12.22 3.39
CA ARG A 75 10.06 11.59 3.57
C ARG A 75 10.11 10.60 4.74
N HIS A 76 9.28 10.81 5.77
CA HIS A 76 9.20 9.95 6.94
C HIS A 76 8.17 8.83 6.81
N ALA A 77 7.49 8.71 5.65
CA ALA A 77 6.54 7.64 5.41
C ALA A 77 7.22 6.28 5.36
N LEU A 78 6.61 5.32 6.03
CA LEU A 78 7.05 3.93 6.06
C LEU A 78 6.27 3.14 5.03
N VAL A 79 6.96 2.47 4.11
CA VAL A 79 6.36 1.40 3.30
C VAL A 79 6.45 0.11 4.11
N VAL A 80 5.34 -0.30 4.71
CA VAL A 80 5.30 -1.41 5.68
C VAL A 80 5.08 -2.75 5.01
N ALA A 81 4.39 -2.79 3.86
CA ALA A 81 4.24 -3.99 3.05
C ALA A 81 4.22 -3.59 1.57
N ALA A 82 4.62 -4.50 0.70
CA ALA A 82 4.61 -4.33 -0.74
C ALA A 82 3.99 -5.56 -1.41
N SER A 83 3.14 -5.36 -2.40
CA SER A 83 2.59 -6.48 -3.16
C SER A 83 3.57 -7.05 -4.17
N GLU A 84 3.42 -8.33 -4.49
CA GLU A 84 4.22 -9.03 -5.50
C GLU A 84 3.37 -10.07 -6.23
N GLY A 85 3.92 -10.79 -7.23
CA GLY A 85 3.20 -11.86 -7.94
C GLY A 85 2.21 -11.38 -9.02
N HIS A 86 2.22 -10.09 -9.35
CA HIS A 86 1.38 -9.50 -10.39
C HIS A 86 1.65 -10.09 -11.78
N SER A 87 0.60 -10.22 -12.59
CA SER A 87 0.73 -10.68 -13.97
C SER A 87 1.37 -9.61 -14.86
N SER A 88 1.76 -10.01 -16.08
CA SER A 88 2.23 -9.09 -17.10
C SER A 88 1.17 -8.09 -17.56
N SER A 89 -0.13 -8.32 -17.27
CA SER A 89 -1.21 -7.41 -17.63
C SER A 89 -1.09 -6.05 -16.94
N TYR A 90 -0.50 -6.00 -15.75
CA TYR A 90 -0.22 -4.76 -15.03
C TYR A 90 0.89 -3.91 -15.68
N MET A 91 1.56 -4.37 -16.74
CA MET A 91 2.45 -3.52 -17.54
C MET A 91 1.69 -2.61 -18.52
N ARG A 92 0.38 -2.79 -18.70
CA ARG A 92 -0.42 -2.03 -19.69
C ARG A 92 -0.63 -0.55 -19.32
N GLY A 93 -0.50 -0.17 -18.06
CA GLY A 93 -0.53 1.23 -17.62
C GLY A 93 0.71 2.05 -18.04
N MET A 94 1.77 1.40 -18.54
CA MET A 94 2.94 2.11 -19.09
C MET A 94 2.57 2.69 -20.45
N SER A 95 2.55 4.02 -20.57
CA SER A 95 2.24 4.69 -21.84
C SER A 95 3.53 5.05 -22.62
N GLY A 96 3.42 5.12 -23.95
CA GLY A 96 4.48 5.64 -24.81
C GLY A 96 5.77 4.80 -24.83
N SER A 97 6.93 5.48 -24.82
CA SER A 97 8.25 4.85 -24.92
C SER A 97 8.55 3.89 -23.77
N GLU A 98 7.94 4.10 -22.59
CA GLU A 98 8.17 3.26 -21.42
C GLU A 98 7.74 1.81 -21.63
N PHE A 99 6.64 1.58 -22.38
CA PHE A 99 6.17 0.25 -22.75
C PHE A 99 7.14 -0.48 -23.69
N PHE A 100 7.68 0.23 -24.68
CA PHE A 100 8.65 -0.35 -25.63
C PHE A 100 10.02 -0.54 -24.98
N THR A 101 10.51 0.42 -24.19
CA THR A 101 11.75 0.28 -23.43
C THR A 101 11.67 -0.86 -22.41
N ALA A 102 10.50 -1.04 -21.79
CA ALA A 102 10.21 -2.19 -20.94
C ALA A 102 10.47 -3.52 -21.68
N LEU A 103 9.85 -3.73 -22.84
CA LEU A 103 9.96 -5.00 -23.58
C LEU A 103 11.39 -5.39 -24.00
N TRP A 104 12.31 -4.42 -24.13
CA TRP A 104 13.61 -4.63 -24.79
C TRP A 104 14.83 -4.72 -23.87
N ASN A 105 14.80 -4.22 -22.62
CA ASN A 105 16.05 -3.87 -21.93
C ASN A 105 16.48 -4.67 -20.69
N ASP A 106 15.77 -5.69 -20.21
CA ASP A 106 16.18 -6.57 -19.06
C ASP A 106 16.75 -5.87 -17.80
N ALA A 107 16.65 -4.54 -17.70
CA ALA A 107 17.14 -3.76 -16.58
C ALA A 107 16.21 -3.96 -15.38
N PRO A 108 16.75 -3.98 -14.13
CA PRO A 108 15.95 -4.20 -12.94
C PRO A 108 14.93 -3.06 -12.83
N ARG A 109 13.71 -3.33 -13.27
CA ARG A 109 12.58 -2.43 -13.07
C ARG A 109 12.26 -2.43 -11.59
N GLU A 110 11.93 -1.27 -11.03
CA GLU A 110 11.17 -1.25 -9.78
C GLU A 110 9.97 -2.19 -9.96
N PRO A 111 9.82 -3.23 -9.13
CA PRO A 111 8.79 -4.24 -9.33
C PRO A 111 7.42 -3.56 -9.26
N ILE A 112 6.54 -3.91 -10.21
CA ILE A 112 5.14 -3.51 -10.18
C ILE A 112 4.56 -3.96 -8.85
N ARG A 113 4.06 -3.01 -8.08
CA ARG A 113 3.50 -3.24 -6.76
C ARG A 113 2.54 -2.13 -6.37
N ALA A 114 1.62 -2.48 -5.49
CA ALA A 114 1.01 -1.59 -4.53
C ALA A 114 1.89 -1.51 -3.27
N ASP A 115 2.03 -0.31 -2.72
CA ASP A 115 2.68 -0.06 -1.44
C ASP A 115 1.64 0.18 -0.34
N MET A 116 1.81 -0.51 0.79
CA MET A 116 1.08 -0.23 2.03
C MET A 116 1.91 0.74 2.86
N THR A 117 1.41 1.95 3.09
CA THR A 117 2.15 3.04 3.74
C THR A 117 1.53 3.51 5.05
N PHE A 118 2.39 4.05 5.92
CA PHE A 118 1.99 4.72 7.16
C PHE A 118 2.86 5.95 7.43
N PHE A 119 2.25 7.07 7.82
CA PHE A 119 2.97 8.26 8.29
C PHE A 119 2.11 9.14 9.21
N GLU A 120 2.76 9.86 10.11
CA GLU A 120 2.15 10.81 11.04
C GLU A 120 2.02 12.21 10.42
N THR A 121 1.10 13.03 10.95
CA THR A 121 0.87 14.41 10.52
C THR A 121 1.06 15.41 11.68
N PRO A 122 1.41 16.69 11.41
CA PRO A 122 1.82 17.64 12.45
C PRO A 122 0.80 17.92 13.57
N ALA A 123 -0.50 17.67 13.33
CA ALA A 123 -1.56 17.90 14.30
C ALA A 123 -1.90 16.66 15.15
N GLY A 124 -1.00 15.68 15.21
CA GLY A 124 -1.19 14.45 15.99
C GLY A 124 -2.00 13.38 15.28
N GLY A 125 -2.28 13.56 13.98
CA GLY A 125 -2.94 12.56 13.14
C GLY A 125 -1.96 11.61 12.47
N ALA A 126 -2.49 10.70 11.67
CA ALA A 126 -1.71 9.82 10.81
C ALA A 126 -2.53 9.41 9.59
N VAL A 127 -1.84 8.92 8.57
CA VAL A 127 -2.40 8.38 7.33
C VAL A 127 -1.90 6.95 7.18
N PHE A 128 -2.83 6.06 6.83
CA PHE A 128 -2.55 4.68 6.47
C PHE A 128 -3.19 4.41 5.11
N SER A 129 -2.41 3.90 4.16
CA SER A 129 -2.87 3.59 2.80
C SER A 129 -2.48 2.17 2.44
N VAL A 130 -3.38 1.45 1.78
CA VAL A 130 -3.12 0.08 1.29
C VAL A 130 -2.68 0.04 -0.16
N GLY A 131 -3.00 1.08 -0.93
CA GLY A 131 -2.59 1.23 -2.33
C GLY A 131 -3.22 0.23 -3.29
N SER A 132 -4.39 -0.34 -2.96
CA SER A 132 -5.11 -1.22 -3.88
C SER A 132 -6.63 -1.19 -3.71
N ILE A 133 -7.33 -1.21 -4.84
CA ILE A 133 -8.79 -1.38 -4.90
C ILE A 133 -9.21 -2.75 -4.35
N ALA A 134 -8.46 -3.81 -4.64
CA ALA A 134 -8.85 -5.18 -4.29
C ALA A 134 -8.84 -5.49 -2.79
N TRP A 135 -8.30 -4.59 -1.93
CA TRP A 135 -8.20 -4.80 -0.48
C TRP A 135 -9.52 -5.24 0.16
N GLY A 136 -10.61 -4.56 -0.19
CA GLY A 136 -11.94 -4.83 0.36
C GLY A 136 -12.47 -6.23 0.03
N SER A 137 -11.99 -6.87 -1.05
CA SER A 137 -12.43 -8.21 -1.48
C SER A 137 -12.02 -9.32 -0.51
N CYS A 138 -11.03 -9.04 0.34
CA CYS A 138 -10.49 -9.97 1.33
C CYS A 138 -11.19 -9.87 2.69
N LEU A 139 -11.83 -8.73 3.01
CA LEU A 139 -12.43 -8.50 4.32
C LEU A 139 -13.41 -9.60 4.77
N PRO A 140 -14.42 -10.01 3.98
CA PRO A 140 -15.41 -11.00 4.43
C PRO A 140 -14.89 -12.45 4.42
N HIS A 141 -13.67 -12.69 3.93
CA HIS A 141 -13.10 -14.03 3.86
C HIS A 141 -13.00 -14.67 5.26
N ALA A 142 -13.27 -15.97 5.36
CA ALA A 142 -13.21 -16.73 6.60
C ALA A 142 -13.95 -16.05 7.78
N HIS A 143 -15.13 -15.48 7.54
CA HIS A 143 -15.91 -14.76 8.56
C HIS A 143 -15.12 -13.64 9.25
N TYR A 144 -14.34 -12.88 8.48
CA TYR A 144 -13.45 -11.81 8.97
C TYR A 144 -12.30 -12.29 9.88
N ALA A 145 -12.09 -13.60 10.01
CA ALA A 145 -10.96 -14.17 10.75
C ALA A 145 -9.71 -14.29 9.85
N ASN A 146 -9.23 -13.15 9.36
CA ASN A 146 -8.11 -13.10 8.42
C ASN A 146 -7.20 -11.87 8.65
N ASN A 147 -6.01 -11.87 8.05
CA ASN A 147 -5.02 -10.82 8.28
C ASN A 147 -5.41 -9.44 7.71
N VAL A 148 -6.18 -9.38 6.62
CA VAL A 148 -6.70 -8.12 6.04
C VAL A 148 -7.72 -7.45 6.97
N ALA A 149 -8.65 -8.24 7.51
CA ALA A 149 -9.60 -7.78 8.51
C ALA A 149 -8.91 -7.33 9.80
N ARG A 150 -7.91 -8.10 10.28
CA ARG A 150 -7.13 -7.76 11.48
C ARG A 150 -6.30 -6.48 11.32
N ILE A 151 -5.62 -6.29 10.19
CA ILE A 151 -4.90 -5.03 9.89
C ILE A 151 -5.86 -3.84 9.92
N SER A 152 -7.01 -3.98 9.27
CA SER A 152 -8.02 -2.92 9.23
C SER A 152 -8.53 -2.59 10.63
N ASP A 153 -8.81 -3.60 11.47
CA ASP A 153 -9.24 -3.40 12.86
C ASP A 153 -8.15 -2.74 13.72
N ASN A 154 -6.89 -3.19 13.61
CA ASN A 154 -5.75 -2.61 14.32
C ASN A 154 -5.58 -1.11 14.01
N VAL A 155 -5.64 -0.75 12.72
CA VAL A 155 -5.55 0.65 12.27
C VAL A 155 -6.71 1.48 12.81
N LEU A 156 -7.94 0.98 12.67
CA LEU A 156 -9.12 1.69 13.15
C LEU A 156 -9.11 1.86 14.67
N ARG A 157 -8.68 0.85 15.44
CA ARG A 157 -8.52 0.96 16.90
C ARG A 157 -7.51 2.03 17.27
N ARG A 158 -6.35 2.04 16.63
CA ARG A 158 -5.31 3.03 16.92
C ARG A 158 -5.74 4.44 16.52
N PHE A 159 -6.47 4.61 15.41
CA PHE A 159 -6.95 5.93 14.96
C PHE A 159 -8.10 6.48 15.81
N ARG A 160 -8.85 5.60 16.49
CA ARG A 160 -9.88 6.00 17.46
C ARG A 160 -9.33 6.34 18.85
N ASP A 161 -8.07 5.98 19.13
CA ASP A 161 -7.41 6.31 20.38
C ASP A 161 -7.08 7.81 20.43
N PRO A 162 -7.50 8.56 21.46
CA PRO A 162 -7.23 10.00 21.56
C PRO A 162 -5.75 10.35 21.75
N ARG A 163 -4.88 9.38 22.01
CA ARG A 163 -3.44 9.60 22.11
C ARG A 163 -2.87 10.04 20.75
N PRO A 164 -2.27 11.24 20.66
CA PRO A 164 -1.76 11.77 19.39
C PRO A 164 -0.61 10.92 18.86
N PHE A 165 -0.50 10.86 17.55
CA PHE A 165 0.71 10.38 16.89
C PHE A 165 1.82 11.43 17.01
N GLN A 166 3.02 10.99 17.35
CA GLN A 166 4.18 11.87 17.43
C GLN A 166 4.88 11.88 16.08
N MET A 167 5.23 13.07 15.59
CA MET A 167 6.12 13.17 14.43
C MET A 167 7.45 12.50 14.78
N PRO A 168 8.04 11.73 13.85
CA PRO A 168 9.39 11.22 14.02
C PRO A 168 10.40 12.38 14.00
N ASP A 169 11.51 12.19 14.73
CA ASP A 169 12.66 13.11 14.74
C ASP A 169 13.33 13.23 13.35
#